data_AF-Q3M9V3-F1
#
_entry.id   AF-Q3M9V3-F1
#
_cell.length_a   1.000
_cell.length_b   1.000
_cell.length_c   1.000
_cell.angle_alpha   90.00
_cell.angle_beta   90.00
_cell.angle_gamma   90.00
#
_symmetry.space_group_name_H-M   'P 1'
#
loop_
_entity.id
_entity.type
_entity.pdbx_description
1 polymer ?
#
loop_
_entity_poly.entity_id
_entity_poly.type
_entity_poly.pdbx_seq_one_letter_code
_entity_poly.pdbx_strand_id
1 'polypeptide(L)'
;MSDPQTVSNAVAKLYDTYPFPPEPILDEPPPGYNWRWNWLAAYSFCTGQKPTKQDIRILDAGCGSGVGTEYLVHLNPQAQVVGIDLSAGTLAVAKERCQRSGANRVEFHHLSLYDVEQLPGEFNLINCVGVLHHLPDPIRGIQALAKKLAPGGLMHIFVYGELGRWEIQLMQKAIALLQNEKRGDYRDGVQVGRKIFASLPENNRLVKREKERWAMENQRDECFADMYVHPQEVDYNIDTLFELIDASGLEFIGFSNPSFWSLDRLLGKAPELIERSEELSDRQRYRLIELLDPEVTHYEFFLGRPPIKKADWSSDDALQQAIPELNPCIDGFPGRCIFNHDYQIVNLSALEFEFLQKCDGNSTVAEILVSVQLSLDEVRSLIKQQLIMLIPDAKSYAS
;
A
#
# COMPACT_ATOMS: atom_id res chain seq x y z
N MET A 1 22.22 18.64 13.88
CA MET A 1 20.95 18.12 13.33
C MET A 1 20.07 19.32 13.07
N SER A 2 19.46 19.42 11.89
CA SER A 2 18.46 20.45 11.61
C SER A 2 17.26 20.26 12.53
N ASP A 3 16.68 21.36 12.99
CA ASP A 3 15.46 21.37 13.78
C ASP A 3 14.30 20.67 13.01
N PRO A 4 13.53 19.75 13.62
CA PRO A 4 12.44 19.03 12.94
C PRO A 4 11.46 19.95 12.21
N GLN A 5 11.15 21.13 12.76
CA GLN A 5 10.27 22.09 12.09
C GLN A 5 10.88 22.62 10.79
N THR A 6 12.19 22.87 10.78
CA THR A 6 12.91 23.28 9.57
C THR A 6 12.80 22.22 8.47
N VAL A 7 12.94 20.94 8.84
CA VAL A 7 12.82 19.81 7.90
C VAL A 7 11.40 19.73 7.35
N SER A 8 10.39 19.75 8.23
CA SER A 8 8.98 19.75 7.84
C SER A 8 8.63 20.91 6.90
N ASN A 9 9.14 22.11 7.16
CA ASN A 9 8.95 23.27 6.28
C ASN A 9 9.61 23.08 4.90
N ALA A 10 10.77 22.44 4.84
CA ALA A 10 11.45 22.12 3.59
C ALA A 10 10.63 21.11 2.77
N VAL A 11 10.13 20.05 3.40
CA VAL A 11 9.24 19.06 2.75
C VAL A 11 7.96 19.72 2.23
N ALA A 12 7.29 20.54 3.05
CA ALA A 12 6.11 21.29 2.61
C ALA A 12 6.41 22.20 1.40
N LYS A 13 7.54 22.91 1.43
CA LYS A 13 7.98 23.77 0.31
C LYS A 13 8.25 22.97 -0.96
N LEU A 14 8.79 21.75 -0.87
CA LEU A 14 8.96 20.87 -2.04
C LEU A 14 7.60 20.60 -2.69
N TYR A 15 6.63 20.11 -1.91
CA TYR A 15 5.32 19.73 -2.44
C TYR A 15 4.46 20.94 -2.85
N ASP A 16 4.61 22.10 -2.21
CA ASP A 16 4.04 23.36 -2.70
C ASP A 16 4.65 23.79 -4.06
N THR A 17 5.91 23.43 -4.33
CA THR A 17 6.61 23.74 -5.60
C THR A 17 6.25 22.72 -6.70
N TYR A 18 6.08 21.46 -6.30
CA TYR A 18 5.83 20.30 -7.14
C TYR A 18 4.79 19.36 -6.46
N PRO A 19 3.48 19.64 -6.62
CA PRO A 19 2.44 18.82 -6.02
C PRO A 19 2.51 17.36 -6.49
N PHE A 20 2.41 16.41 -5.55
CA PHE A 20 2.62 14.99 -5.81
C PHE A 20 1.57 14.12 -5.08
N PRO A 21 1.16 12.95 -5.61
CA PRO A 21 1.45 12.43 -6.96
C PRO A 21 0.87 13.33 -8.05
N PRO A 22 1.46 13.41 -9.24
CA PRO A 22 1.18 14.53 -10.10
C PRO A 22 0.06 14.19 -11.12
N GLU A 23 -0.65 13.07 -10.92
CA GLU A 23 -1.68 12.53 -11.82
C GLU A 23 -2.69 13.58 -12.32
N PRO A 24 -3.18 13.49 -13.57
CA PRO A 24 -4.20 14.39 -14.08
C PRO A 24 -5.45 14.41 -13.21
N ILE A 25 -6.12 15.56 -13.12
CA ILE A 25 -7.44 15.66 -12.48
C ILE A 25 -8.52 15.34 -13.51
N LEU A 26 -9.42 14.42 -13.15
CA LEU A 26 -10.52 13.94 -13.98
C LEU A 26 -11.86 14.48 -13.47
N ASP A 27 -12.86 14.56 -14.36
CA ASP A 27 -14.25 14.89 -14.03
C ASP A 27 -15.12 13.63 -13.80
N GLU A 28 -14.48 12.49 -13.55
CA GLU A 28 -15.10 11.19 -13.35
C GLU A 28 -14.32 10.38 -12.29
N PRO A 29 -14.93 9.33 -11.70
CA PRO A 29 -14.22 8.46 -10.77
C PRO A 29 -12.93 7.90 -11.40
N PRO A 30 -11.88 7.70 -10.60
CA PRO A 30 -10.61 7.25 -11.14
C PRO A 30 -10.75 5.81 -11.66
N PRO A 31 -10.04 5.44 -12.74
CA PRO A 31 -10.19 4.13 -13.35
C PRO A 31 -9.64 3.01 -12.48
N GLY A 32 -10.28 1.85 -12.54
CA GLY A 32 -9.85 0.65 -11.83
C GLY A 32 -9.95 0.77 -10.30
N TYR A 33 -9.16 -0.05 -9.63
CA TYR A 33 -9.04 -0.15 -8.18
C TYR A 33 -7.59 -0.38 -7.73
N ASN A 34 -7.33 -0.07 -6.47
CA ASN A 34 -6.25 -0.67 -5.69
C ASN A 34 -6.90 -1.38 -4.51
N TRP A 35 -6.75 -2.70 -4.41
CA TRP A 35 -7.42 -3.48 -3.38
C TRP A 35 -7.02 -3.09 -1.95
N ARG A 36 -5.81 -2.54 -1.78
CA ARG A 36 -5.32 -2.04 -0.48
C ARG A 36 -6.11 -0.83 0.01
N TRP A 37 -6.77 -0.12 -0.91
CA TRP A 37 -7.61 1.04 -0.65
C TRP A 37 -9.10 0.68 -0.58
N ASN A 38 -9.47 -0.58 -0.81
CA ASN A 38 -10.83 -1.07 -0.60
C ASN A 38 -10.90 -1.80 0.76
N TRP A 39 -11.71 -1.30 1.69
CA TRP A 39 -11.80 -1.84 3.05
C TRP A 39 -12.18 -3.33 3.09
N LEU A 40 -13.14 -3.76 2.24
CA LEU A 40 -13.56 -5.15 2.20
C LEU A 40 -12.41 -6.06 1.75
N ALA A 41 -11.78 -5.71 0.63
CA ALA A 41 -10.69 -6.49 0.06
C ALA A 41 -9.45 -6.48 0.96
N ALA A 42 -9.02 -5.32 1.45
CA ALA A 42 -7.86 -5.19 2.34
C ALA A 42 -8.08 -5.95 3.67
N TYR A 43 -9.26 -5.84 4.26
CA TYR A 43 -9.57 -6.56 5.50
C TYR A 43 -9.67 -8.07 5.29
N SER A 44 -10.29 -8.52 4.19
CA SER A 44 -10.32 -9.93 3.82
C SER A 44 -8.93 -10.48 3.54
N PHE A 45 -8.06 -9.73 2.87
CA PHE A 45 -6.67 -10.11 2.67
C PHE A 45 -5.92 -10.27 4.01
N CYS A 46 -6.09 -9.31 4.92
CA CYS A 46 -5.39 -9.28 6.21
C CYS A 46 -5.89 -10.32 7.22
N THR A 47 -7.17 -10.68 7.16
CA THR A 47 -7.83 -11.48 8.20
C THR A 47 -8.42 -12.79 7.69
N GLY A 48 -8.43 -13.02 6.37
CA GLY A 48 -9.08 -14.17 5.75
C GLY A 48 -10.61 -14.08 5.69
N GLN A 49 -11.23 -13.00 6.18
CA GLN A 49 -12.69 -12.87 6.22
C GLN A 49 -13.17 -11.47 5.87
N LYS A 50 -14.38 -11.35 5.33
CA LYS A 50 -15.03 -10.06 5.08
C LYS A 50 -15.30 -9.34 6.42
N PRO A 51 -15.05 -8.03 6.52
CA PRO A 51 -15.39 -7.27 7.72
C PRO A 51 -16.92 -7.17 7.88
N THR A 52 -17.39 -7.14 9.13
CA THR A 52 -18.82 -7.01 9.44
C THR A 52 -19.36 -5.59 9.25
N LYS A 53 -18.47 -4.58 9.23
CA LYS A 53 -18.82 -3.16 9.20
C LYS A 53 -18.27 -2.48 7.94
N GLN A 54 -19.07 -1.63 7.30
CA GLN A 54 -18.69 -0.86 6.11
C GLN A 54 -18.86 0.67 6.30
N ASP A 55 -19.71 1.09 7.23
CA ASP A 55 -19.83 2.46 7.73
C ASP A 55 -18.65 2.78 8.67
N ILE A 56 -17.47 2.88 8.07
CA ILE A 56 -16.20 3.05 8.76
C ILE A 56 -15.61 4.44 8.57
N ARG A 57 -14.60 4.77 9.39
CA ARG A 57 -13.79 5.97 9.21
C ARG A 57 -12.41 5.59 8.66
N ILE A 58 -11.99 6.31 7.62
CA ILE A 58 -10.69 6.12 6.97
C ILE A 58 -9.89 7.40 7.13
N LEU A 59 -8.62 7.28 7.54
CA LEU A 59 -7.66 8.38 7.52
C LEU A 59 -6.68 8.16 6.36
N ASP A 60 -6.55 9.14 5.49
CA ASP A 60 -5.46 9.23 4.52
C ASP A 60 -4.39 10.20 5.07
N ALA A 61 -3.36 9.62 5.68
CA ALA A 61 -2.33 10.33 6.43
C ALA A 61 -1.16 10.73 5.52
N GLY A 62 -1.10 12.00 5.15
CA GLY A 62 -0.23 12.54 4.10
C GLY A 62 -0.87 12.32 2.73
N CYS A 63 -2.06 12.88 2.54
CA CYS A 63 -2.92 12.60 1.39
C CYS A 63 -2.37 13.15 0.06
N GLY A 64 -1.33 13.99 0.10
CA GLY A 64 -0.73 14.60 -1.08
C GLY A 64 -1.79 15.28 -1.93
N SER A 65 -1.67 15.16 -3.25
CA SER A 65 -2.58 15.75 -4.24
C SER A 65 -3.96 15.05 -4.32
N GLY A 66 -4.25 14.15 -3.38
CA GLY A 66 -5.54 13.49 -3.23
C GLY A 66 -5.76 12.27 -4.13
N VAL A 67 -4.74 11.78 -4.85
CA VAL A 67 -4.89 10.61 -5.73
C VAL A 67 -5.38 9.39 -4.94
N GLY A 68 -4.70 9.03 -3.85
CA GLY A 68 -5.15 7.94 -2.98
C GLY A 68 -6.51 8.24 -2.33
N THR A 69 -6.72 9.47 -1.87
CA THR A 69 -7.96 9.91 -1.23
C THR A 69 -9.19 9.71 -2.11
N GLU A 70 -9.08 10.07 -3.39
CA GLU A 70 -10.15 9.93 -4.37
C GLU A 70 -10.58 8.46 -4.54
N TYR A 71 -9.62 7.55 -4.68
CA TYR A 71 -9.89 6.11 -4.69
C TYR A 71 -10.50 5.63 -3.37
N LEU A 72 -9.98 6.07 -2.22
CA LEU A 72 -10.51 5.67 -0.91
C LEU A 72 -12.00 6.05 -0.77
N VAL A 73 -12.42 7.21 -1.29
CA VAL A 73 -13.82 7.63 -1.25
C VAL A 73 -14.69 6.78 -2.19
N HIS A 74 -14.25 6.56 -3.42
CA HIS A 74 -15.05 5.84 -4.43
C HIS A 74 -15.14 4.33 -4.17
N LEU A 75 -14.04 3.71 -3.71
CA LEU A 75 -13.99 2.27 -3.40
C LEU A 75 -14.73 1.91 -2.09
N ASN A 76 -15.00 2.89 -1.23
CA ASN A 76 -15.66 2.69 0.06
C ASN A 76 -16.90 3.59 0.18
N PRO A 77 -18.00 3.27 -0.52
CA PRO A 77 -19.16 4.17 -0.63
C PRO A 77 -19.86 4.48 0.71
N GLN A 78 -19.69 3.62 1.72
CA GLN A 78 -20.25 3.79 3.06
C GLN A 78 -19.28 4.47 4.05
N ALA A 79 -18.01 4.64 3.68
CA ALA A 79 -17.00 5.19 4.56
C ALA A 79 -17.01 6.73 4.58
N GLN A 80 -16.58 7.28 5.71
CA GLN A 80 -16.17 8.68 5.84
C GLN A 80 -14.65 8.75 5.76
N VAL A 81 -14.14 9.58 4.84
CA VAL A 81 -12.69 9.74 4.66
C VAL A 81 -12.24 11.06 5.28
N VAL A 82 -11.09 11.04 5.94
CA VAL A 82 -10.39 12.24 6.41
C VAL A 82 -9.01 12.25 5.77
N GLY A 83 -8.67 13.29 5.01
CA GLY A 83 -7.34 13.50 4.45
C GLY A 83 -6.58 14.55 5.24
N ILE A 84 -5.32 14.28 5.57
CA ILE A 84 -4.43 15.28 6.17
C ILE A 84 -3.14 15.43 5.37
N ASP A 85 -2.66 16.65 5.25
CA ASP A 85 -1.35 16.95 4.65
C ASP A 85 -0.72 18.20 5.26
N LEU A 86 0.61 18.31 5.20
CA LEU A 86 1.37 19.47 5.68
C LEU A 86 1.52 20.56 4.59
N SER A 87 1.32 20.24 3.32
CA SER A 87 1.38 21.20 2.21
C SER A 87 0.00 21.77 1.92
N ALA A 88 -0.20 23.06 2.22
CA ALA A 88 -1.45 23.74 1.93
C ALA A 88 -1.74 23.84 0.42
N GLY A 89 -0.70 24.00 -0.41
CA GLY A 89 -0.84 24.04 -1.87
C GLY A 89 -1.29 22.70 -2.44
N THR A 90 -0.66 21.61 -1.99
CA THR A 90 -1.01 20.26 -2.41
C THR A 90 -2.40 19.85 -1.93
N LEU A 91 -2.77 20.23 -0.70
CA LEU A 91 -4.13 20.00 -0.18
C LEU A 91 -5.22 20.71 -1.00
N ALA A 92 -4.91 21.87 -1.59
CA ALA A 92 -5.85 22.54 -2.51
C ALA A 92 -6.10 21.71 -3.78
N VAL A 93 -5.04 21.07 -4.32
CA VAL A 93 -5.15 20.14 -5.46
C VAL A 93 -5.99 18.91 -5.07
N ALA A 94 -5.79 18.36 -3.87
CA ALA A 94 -6.58 17.23 -3.37
C ALA A 94 -8.08 17.54 -3.29
N LYS A 95 -8.42 18.73 -2.79
CA LYS A 95 -9.80 19.23 -2.73
C LYS A 95 -10.42 19.37 -4.12
N GLU A 96 -9.69 19.96 -5.07
CA GLU A 96 -10.15 20.11 -6.45
C GLU A 96 -10.38 18.73 -7.09
N ARG A 97 -9.43 17.81 -6.94
CA ARG A 97 -9.54 16.43 -7.47
C ARG A 97 -10.79 15.73 -6.98
N CYS A 98 -10.97 15.67 -5.65
CA CYS A 98 -12.12 14.98 -5.07
C CYS A 98 -13.45 15.67 -5.45
N GLN A 99 -13.47 16.99 -5.59
CA GLN A 99 -14.65 17.71 -6.05
C GLN A 99 -15.00 17.34 -7.49
N ARG A 100 -14.01 17.29 -8.40
CA ARG A 100 -14.24 17.05 -9.83
C ARG A 100 -14.67 15.62 -10.14
N SER A 101 -14.17 14.61 -9.44
CA SER A 101 -14.63 13.23 -9.59
C SER A 101 -15.88 12.86 -8.78
N GLY A 102 -16.41 13.79 -7.97
CA GLY A 102 -17.59 13.54 -7.13
C GLY A 102 -17.30 12.78 -5.82
N ALA A 103 -16.03 12.67 -5.42
CA ALA A 103 -15.59 12.11 -4.15
C ALA A 103 -15.86 13.06 -2.95
N ASN A 104 -17.13 13.41 -2.73
CA ASN A 104 -17.53 14.46 -1.77
C ASN A 104 -17.57 14.02 -0.28
N ARG A 105 -17.28 12.75 0.04
CA ARG A 105 -17.32 12.20 1.41
C ARG A 105 -15.95 12.27 2.10
N VAL A 106 -15.27 13.39 1.94
CA VAL A 106 -13.95 13.62 2.52
C VAL A 106 -13.87 14.94 3.26
N GLU A 107 -13.29 14.92 4.46
CA GLU A 107 -12.86 16.11 5.19
C GLU A 107 -11.34 16.28 5.06
N PHE A 108 -10.88 17.49 4.75
CA PHE A 108 -9.45 17.77 4.56
C PHE A 108 -8.92 18.72 5.64
N HIS A 109 -7.83 18.35 6.29
CA HIS A 109 -7.13 19.20 7.27
C HIS A 109 -5.69 19.46 6.84
N HIS A 110 -5.29 20.74 6.90
CA HIS A 110 -3.88 21.10 6.85
C HIS A 110 -3.28 20.80 8.23
N LEU A 111 -2.67 19.62 8.37
CA LEU A 111 -2.27 19.05 9.65
C LEU A 111 -1.06 18.12 9.47
N SER A 112 -0.07 18.27 10.33
CA SER A 112 1.06 17.33 10.40
C SER A 112 0.62 16.00 11.00
N LEU A 113 1.23 14.89 10.58
CA LEU A 113 1.02 13.57 11.19
C LEU A 113 1.34 13.57 12.69
N TYR A 114 2.28 14.40 13.14
CA TYR A 114 2.61 14.54 14.56
C TYR A 114 1.47 15.12 15.41
N ASP A 115 0.51 15.78 14.76
CA ASP A 115 -0.59 16.50 15.38
C ASP A 115 -1.94 15.82 15.11
N VAL A 116 -1.93 14.59 14.57
CA VAL A 116 -3.13 13.80 14.22
C VAL A 116 -4.06 13.55 15.42
N GLU A 117 -3.56 13.68 16.65
CA GLU A 117 -4.36 13.61 17.88
C GLU A 117 -5.44 14.70 17.97
N GLN A 118 -5.29 15.79 17.23
CA GLN A 118 -6.30 16.86 17.13
C GLN A 118 -7.58 16.39 16.41
N LEU A 119 -7.50 15.36 15.56
CA LEU A 119 -8.68 14.80 14.89
C LEU A 119 -9.56 14.04 15.90
N PRO A 120 -10.90 14.13 15.84
CA PRO A 120 -11.77 13.40 16.75
C PRO A 120 -11.80 11.89 16.44
N GLY A 121 -11.95 11.08 17.49
CA GLY A 121 -12.21 9.63 17.39
C GLY A 121 -11.04 8.80 16.86
N GLU A 122 -11.36 7.57 16.44
CA GLU A 122 -10.41 6.62 15.85
C GLU A 122 -10.83 6.26 14.41
N PHE A 123 -9.95 5.59 13.67
CA PHE A 123 -10.13 5.20 12.27
C PHE A 123 -10.01 3.68 12.12
N ASN A 124 -10.88 3.06 11.33
CA ASN A 124 -10.84 1.63 11.06
C ASN A 124 -9.76 1.27 10.04
N LEU A 125 -9.47 2.19 9.11
CA LEU A 125 -8.38 2.08 8.16
C LEU A 125 -7.56 3.37 8.21
N ILE A 126 -6.25 3.24 8.38
CA ILE A 126 -5.30 4.34 8.18
C ILE A 126 -4.46 4.01 6.95
N ASN A 127 -4.57 4.79 5.89
CA ASN A 127 -3.72 4.72 4.71
C ASN A 127 -2.58 5.74 4.87
N CYS A 128 -1.33 5.29 4.91
CA CYS A 128 -0.15 6.14 5.03
C CYS A 128 0.90 5.70 4.00
N VAL A 129 0.70 6.11 2.76
CA VAL A 129 1.45 5.63 1.59
C VAL A 129 2.37 6.72 1.08
N GLY A 130 3.69 6.51 1.12
CA GLY A 130 4.63 7.51 0.57
C GLY A 130 5.04 8.62 1.56
N VAL A 131 4.88 8.42 2.87
CA VAL A 131 4.90 9.55 3.84
C VAL A 131 5.92 9.40 4.96
N LEU A 132 5.92 8.28 5.69
CA LEU A 132 6.71 8.15 6.93
C LEU A 132 8.22 8.36 6.72
N HIS A 133 8.77 7.96 5.56
CA HIS A 133 10.18 8.14 5.22
C HIS A 133 10.57 9.60 4.95
N HIS A 134 9.60 10.49 4.72
CA HIS A 134 9.83 11.92 4.54
C HIS A 134 9.72 12.73 5.84
N LEU A 135 9.43 12.05 6.96
CA LEU A 135 9.39 12.69 8.28
C LEU A 135 10.80 12.88 8.86
N PRO A 136 11.03 13.97 9.63
CA PRO A 136 12.25 14.10 10.42
C PRO A 136 12.37 13.07 11.56
N ASP A 137 11.23 12.56 12.06
CA ASP A 137 11.13 11.55 13.10
C ASP A 137 10.01 10.56 12.73
N PRO A 138 10.31 9.55 11.89
CA PRO A 138 9.33 8.56 11.45
C PRO A 138 8.73 7.75 12.61
N ILE A 139 9.49 7.52 13.68
CA ILE A 139 9.05 6.78 14.88
C ILE A 139 7.93 7.55 15.58
N ARG A 140 8.11 8.85 15.83
CA ARG A 140 7.04 9.69 16.39
C ARG A 140 5.82 9.71 15.47
N GLY A 141 6.02 9.73 14.16
CA GLY A 141 4.96 9.72 13.16
C GLY A 141 4.09 8.47 13.25
N ILE A 142 4.70 7.27 13.17
CA ILE A 142 3.95 6.02 13.23
C ILE A 142 3.27 5.81 14.59
N GLN A 143 3.90 6.24 15.69
CA GLN A 143 3.30 6.20 17.02
C GLN A 143 2.07 7.10 17.14
N ALA A 144 2.09 8.29 16.54
CA ALA A 144 0.96 9.20 16.52
C ALA A 144 -0.22 8.58 15.75
N LEU A 145 0.05 7.98 14.59
CA LEU A 145 -0.97 7.27 13.80
C LEU A 145 -1.52 6.03 14.52
N ALA A 146 -0.66 5.24 15.17
CA ALA A 146 -1.06 4.01 15.86
C ALA A 146 -2.08 4.27 16.97
N LYS A 147 -1.97 5.41 17.69
CA LYS A 147 -2.94 5.85 18.70
C LYS A 147 -4.33 6.18 18.14
N LYS A 148 -4.43 6.43 16.83
CA LYS A 148 -5.68 6.77 16.14
C LYS A 148 -6.31 5.59 15.43
N LEU A 149 -5.62 4.46 15.35
CA LEU A 149 -6.15 3.24 14.75
C LEU A 149 -7.16 2.61 15.71
N ALA A 150 -8.38 2.33 15.29
CA ALA A 150 -9.40 1.68 16.13
C ALA A 150 -8.98 0.23 16.45
N PRO A 151 -9.41 -0.34 17.59
CA PRO A 151 -9.27 -1.77 17.84
C PRO A 151 -9.89 -2.60 16.69
N GLY A 152 -9.15 -3.59 16.19
CA GLY A 152 -9.53 -4.36 15.00
C GLY A 152 -9.27 -3.63 13.67
N GLY A 153 -8.76 -2.40 13.70
CA GLY A 153 -8.45 -1.61 12.52
C GLY A 153 -7.12 -1.99 11.87
N LEU A 154 -6.96 -1.59 10.60
CA LEU A 154 -5.78 -1.82 9.78
C LEU A 154 -5.06 -0.52 9.43
N MET A 155 -3.74 -0.55 9.39
CA MET A 155 -2.91 0.53 8.88
C MET A 155 -2.09 0.02 7.69
N HIS A 156 -2.34 0.62 6.53
CA HIS A 156 -1.62 0.35 5.30
C HIS A 156 -0.46 1.34 5.17
N ILE A 157 0.77 0.83 5.01
CA ILE A 157 1.99 1.64 4.98
C ILE A 157 2.80 1.33 3.74
N PHE A 158 3.33 2.39 3.11
CA PHE A 158 4.38 2.30 2.09
C PHE A 158 5.59 3.15 2.52
N VAL A 159 6.78 2.56 2.54
CA VAL A 159 8.06 3.26 2.77
C VAL A 159 9.16 2.79 1.83
N TYR A 160 10.16 3.65 1.59
CA TYR A 160 11.25 3.37 0.66
C TYR A 160 12.27 2.34 1.17
N GLY A 161 12.79 1.54 0.23
CA GLY A 161 13.80 0.51 0.47
C GLY A 161 15.21 0.97 0.10
N GLU A 162 16.17 0.76 1.00
CA GLU A 162 17.57 1.20 0.89
C GLU A 162 18.29 0.58 -0.31
N LEU A 163 18.22 -0.76 -0.43
CA LEU A 163 19.03 -1.48 -1.41
C LEU A 163 18.58 -1.20 -2.85
N GLY A 164 17.28 -1.25 -3.12
CA GLY A 164 16.74 -1.03 -4.47
C GLY A 164 16.75 0.44 -4.92
N ARG A 165 16.98 1.38 -3.99
CA ARG A 165 17.04 2.83 -4.26
C ARG A 165 18.44 3.41 -4.06
N TRP A 166 19.48 2.60 -3.91
CA TRP A 166 20.83 3.11 -3.64
C TRP A 166 21.31 4.11 -4.72
N GLU A 167 21.04 3.85 -6.01
CA GLU A 167 21.37 4.80 -7.09
C GLU A 167 20.67 6.16 -6.94
N ILE A 168 19.45 6.18 -6.38
CA ILE A 168 18.71 7.41 -6.11
C ILE A 168 19.43 8.22 -5.03
N GLN A 169 19.83 7.60 -3.92
CA GLN A 169 20.58 8.29 -2.87
C GLN A 169 21.90 8.89 -3.39
N LEU A 170 22.60 8.18 -4.29
CA LEU A 170 23.82 8.69 -4.89
C LEU A 170 23.54 9.95 -5.74
N MET A 171 22.48 9.92 -6.53
CA MET A 171 22.08 11.06 -7.37
C MET A 171 21.60 12.25 -6.52
N GLN A 172 20.81 12.02 -5.47
CA GLN A 172 20.40 13.06 -4.52
C GLN A 172 21.62 13.77 -3.90
N LYS A 173 22.62 13.00 -3.45
CA LYS A 173 23.88 13.55 -2.91
C LYS A 173 24.67 14.34 -3.96
N ALA A 174 24.73 13.85 -5.20
CA ALA A 174 25.41 14.52 -6.29
C ALA A 174 24.74 15.86 -6.66
N ILE A 175 23.41 15.89 -6.75
CA ILE A 175 22.64 17.12 -6.97
C ILE A 175 22.90 18.10 -5.84
N ALA A 176 22.78 17.67 -4.58
CA ALA A 176 22.99 18.55 -3.43
C ALA A 176 24.39 19.19 -3.40
N LEU A 177 25.43 18.45 -3.81
CA LEU A 177 26.80 19.00 -3.94
C LEU A 177 26.89 20.05 -5.06
N LEU A 178 26.21 19.84 -6.18
CA LEU A 178 26.25 20.74 -7.34
C LEU A 178 25.35 21.97 -7.21
N GLN A 179 24.36 21.94 -6.31
CA GLN A 179 23.54 23.12 -5.99
C GLN A 179 24.31 24.21 -5.24
N ASN A 180 25.40 23.87 -4.52
CA ASN A 180 26.18 24.83 -3.73
C ASN A 180 25.27 25.71 -2.84
N GLU A 181 25.38 27.04 -2.97
CA GLU A 181 24.58 28.04 -2.25
C GLU A 181 23.08 28.01 -2.57
N LYS A 182 22.67 27.31 -3.64
CA LYS A 182 21.26 27.16 -4.03
C LYS A 182 20.56 25.95 -3.42
N ARG A 183 21.19 25.23 -2.49
CA ARG A 183 20.59 24.07 -1.85
C ARG A 183 19.23 24.44 -1.21
N GLY A 184 18.18 23.69 -1.54
CA GLY A 184 16.81 24.00 -1.14
C GLY A 184 16.00 24.84 -2.14
N ASP A 185 16.59 25.19 -3.29
CA ASP A 185 15.86 25.55 -4.51
C ASP A 185 15.56 24.28 -5.31
N TYR A 186 14.33 23.78 -5.19
CA TYR A 186 13.92 22.53 -5.83
C TYR A 186 13.90 22.63 -7.36
N ARG A 187 13.65 23.81 -7.93
CA ARG A 187 13.63 24.00 -9.38
C ARG A 187 15.04 23.94 -9.95
N ASP A 188 16.00 24.57 -9.26
CA ASP A 188 17.42 24.44 -9.60
C ASP A 188 17.88 22.98 -9.47
N GLY A 189 17.45 22.28 -8.41
CA GLY A 189 17.80 20.87 -8.18
C GLY A 189 17.34 19.94 -9.30
N VAL A 190 16.10 20.10 -9.78
CA VAL A 190 15.59 19.37 -10.95
C VAL A 190 16.44 19.68 -12.19
N GLN A 191 16.73 20.96 -12.46
CA GLN A 191 17.55 21.34 -13.61
C GLN A 191 18.97 20.78 -13.55
N VAL A 192 19.59 20.79 -12.37
CA VAL A 192 20.92 20.21 -12.14
C VAL A 192 20.87 18.70 -12.37
N GLY A 193 19.93 17.98 -11.75
CA GLY A 193 19.78 16.54 -11.88
C GLY A 193 19.55 16.09 -13.32
N ARG A 194 18.66 16.77 -14.05
CA ARG A 194 18.41 16.53 -15.48
C ARG A 194 19.68 16.72 -16.32
N LYS A 195 20.46 17.77 -16.05
CA LYS A 195 21.74 18.02 -16.72
C LYS A 195 22.79 16.95 -16.41
N ILE A 196 22.83 16.44 -15.18
CA ILE A 196 23.72 15.32 -14.81
C ILE A 196 23.37 14.09 -15.66
N PHE A 197 22.11 13.65 -15.66
CA PHE A 197 21.69 12.49 -16.43
C PHE A 197 21.94 12.64 -17.94
N ALA A 198 21.71 13.84 -18.49
CA ALA A 198 21.98 14.13 -19.89
C ALA A 198 23.49 14.17 -20.25
N SER A 199 24.36 14.43 -19.27
CA SER A 199 25.80 14.58 -19.50
C SER A 199 26.63 13.34 -19.16
N LEU A 200 26.10 12.45 -18.31
CA LEU A 200 26.81 11.24 -17.92
C LEU A 200 26.95 10.27 -19.12
N PRO A 201 28.07 9.53 -19.21
CA PRO A 201 28.25 8.50 -20.23
C PRO A 201 27.12 7.47 -20.21
N GLU A 202 26.72 6.97 -21.38
CA GLU A 202 25.62 5.98 -21.49
C GLU A 202 25.88 4.68 -20.72
N ASN A 203 27.15 4.31 -20.54
CA ASN A 203 27.53 3.12 -19.79
C ASN A 203 27.60 3.36 -18.26
N ASN A 204 27.37 4.58 -17.79
CA ASN A 204 27.33 4.90 -16.37
C ASN A 204 26.19 4.14 -15.68
N ARG A 205 26.47 3.56 -14.51
CA ARG A 205 25.51 2.74 -13.75
C ARG A 205 24.22 3.50 -13.41
N LEU A 206 24.31 4.76 -13.01
CA LEU A 206 23.15 5.58 -12.64
C LEU A 206 22.24 5.81 -13.87
N VAL A 207 22.85 6.11 -15.02
CA VAL A 207 22.11 6.32 -16.28
C VAL A 207 21.43 5.04 -16.74
N LYS A 208 22.11 3.88 -16.68
CA LYS A 208 21.50 2.60 -17.02
C LYS A 208 20.30 2.29 -16.13
N ARG A 209 20.47 2.40 -14.82
CA ARG A 209 19.41 2.10 -13.86
C ARG A 209 18.22 3.03 -14.02
N GLU A 210 18.44 4.33 -14.24
CA GLU A 210 17.36 5.28 -14.52
C GLU A 210 16.58 4.90 -15.78
N LYS A 211 17.27 4.56 -16.87
CA LYS A 211 16.64 4.14 -18.12
C LYS A 211 15.86 2.83 -18.00
N GLU A 212 16.40 1.86 -17.27
CA GLU A 212 15.81 0.52 -17.14
C GLU A 212 14.63 0.50 -16.17
N ARG A 213 14.70 1.25 -15.07
CA ARG A 213 13.74 1.16 -13.96
C ARG A 213 12.79 2.36 -13.87
N TRP A 214 13.28 3.57 -14.13
CA TRP A 214 12.61 4.81 -13.73
C TRP A 214 12.13 5.66 -14.90
N ALA A 215 12.50 5.33 -16.14
CA ALA A 215 12.27 6.16 -17.33
C ALA A 215 10.79 6.49 -17.61
N MET A 216 9.86 5.64 -17.18
CA MET A 216 8.42 5.91 -17.32
C MET A 216 7.90 6.84 -16.22
N GLU A 217 8.34 6.61 -14.98
CA GLU A 217 7.88 7.35 -13.80
C GLU A 217 8.50 8.75 -13.74
N ASN A 218 9.75 8.89 -14.20
CA ASN A 218 10.59 10.06 -13.95
C ASN A 218 10.54 11.13 -15.06
N GLN A 219 9.57 11.05 -15.99
CA GLN A 219 9.47 12.00 -17.12
C GLN A 219 9.05 13.40 -16.67
N ARG A 220 8.25 13.46 -15.62
CA ARG A 220 7.71 14.69 -15.06
C ARG A 220 8.64 15.30 -14.02
N ASP A 221 8.65 16.63 -13.95
CA ASP A 221 9.47 17.33 -12.97
C ASP A 221 9.00 17.08 -11.54
N GLU A 222 7.70 16.87 -11.31
CA GLU A 222 7.16 16.51 -10.00
C GLU A 222 7.72 15.16 -9.52
N CYS A 223 7.70 14.14 -10.39
CA CYS A 223 8.27 12.83 -10.09
C CYS A 223 9.79 12.90 -9.87
N PHE A 224 10.49 13.70 -10.69
CA PHE A 224 11.93 13.89 -10.52
C PHE A 224 12.28 14.60 -9.22
N ALA A 225 11.49 15.61 -8.85
CA ALA A 225 11.68 16.36 -7.62
C ALA A 225 11.46 15.46 -6.40
N ASP A 226 10.37 14.69 -6.39
CA ASP A 226 10.05 13.70 -5.35
C ASP A 226 11.14 12.62 -5.24
N MET A 227 11.67 12.13 -6.36
CA MET A 227 12.68 11.07 -6.35
C MET A 227 14.09 11.56 -6.03
N TYR A 228 14.56 12.63 -6.66
CA TYR A 228 15.99 13.00 -6.68
C TYR A 228 16.33 14.32 -5.96
N VAL A 229 15.32 15.10 -5.56
CA VAL A 229 15.52 16.43 -4.96
C VAL A 229 14.82 16.54 -3.60
N HIS A 230 14.33 15.42 -3.06
CA HIS A 230 13.62 15.41 -1.79
C HIS A 230 14.54 15.85 -0.63
N PRO A 231 14.12 16.78 0.24
CA PRO A 231 14.99 17.33 1.29
C PRO A 231 15.18 16.40 2.50
N GLN A 232 14.33 15.38 2.64
CA GLN A 232 14.31 14.45 3.77
C GLN A 232 13.87 13.05 3.31
N GLU A 233 14.76 12.07 3.38
CA GLU A 233 14.43 10.68 3.03
C GLU A 233 15.11 9.75 4.03
N VAL A 234 14.34 8.82 4.58
CA VAL A 234 14.80 7.72 5.41
C VAL A 234 14.50 6.43 4.63
N ASP A 235 15.55 5.80 4.14
CA ASP A 235 15.43 4.51 3.49
C ASP A 235 15.57 3.37 4.49
N TYR A 236 14.77 2.33 4.32
CA TYR A 236 14.73 1.20 5.22
C TYR A 236 15.39 -0.04 4.59
N ASN A 237 16.01 -0.85 5.43
CA ASN A 237 16.21 -2.27 5.18
C ASN A 237 15.29 -3.06 6.12
N ILE A 238 15.21 -4.39 6.00
CA ILE A 238 14.32 -5.19 6.84
C ILE A 238 14.55 -4.95 8.34
N ASP A 239 15.80 -4.80 8.80
CA ASP A 239 16.10 -4.61 10.22
C ASP A 239 15.52 -3.28 10.74
N THR A 240 15.85 -2.17 10.07
CA THR A 240 15.35 -0.82 10.42
C THR A 240 13.85 -0.65 10.16
N LEU A 241 13.29 -1.37 9.19
CA LEU A 241 11.84 -1.43 8.96
C LEU A 241 11.13 -2.04 10.16
N PHE A 242 11.64 -3.15 10.70
CA PHE A 242 11.04 -3.77 11.88
C PHE A 242 11.23 -2.94 13.15
N GLU A 243 12.27 -2.10 13.25
CA GLU A 243 12.36 -1.09 14.32
C GLU A 243 11.20 -0.08 14.25
N LEU A 244 10.87 0.42 13.04
CA LEU A 244 9.71 1.29 12.82
C LEU A 244 8.40 0.59 13.19
N ILE A 245 8.22 -0.65 12.73
CA ILE A 245 7.03 -1.46 12.99
C ILE A 245 6.87 -1.70 14.49
N ASP A 246 7.92 -2.13 15.19
CA ASP A 246 7.88 -2.43 16.62
C ASP A 246 7.55 -1.17 17.44
N ALA A 247 8.11 -0.02 17.04
CA ALA A 247 7.86 1.23 17.73
C ALA A 247 6.39 1.70 17.64
N SER A 248 5.63 1.23 16.65
CA SER A 248 4.18 1.50 16.54
C SER A 248 3.37 0.82 17.64
N GLY A 249 3.86 -0.30 18.19
CA GLY A 249 3.11 -1.17 19.11
C GLY A 249 1.94 -1.92 18.47
N LEU A 250 1.84 -1.93 17.14
CA LEU A 250 0.83 -2.67 16.38
C LEU A 250 1.33 -4.06 15.97
N GLU A 251 0.41 -4.97 15.67
CA GLU A 251 0.73 -6.29 15.13
C GLU A 251 1.12 -6.17 13.65
N PHE A 252 2.26 -6.73 13.27
CA PHE A 252 2.61 -6.91 11.86
C PHE A 252 1.72 -7.98 11.23
N ILE A 253 0.86 -7.59 10.28
CA ILE A 253 -0.04 -8.53 9.60
C ILE A 253 0.70 -9.24 8.46
N GLY A 254 1.46 -8.48 7.67
CA GLY A 254 2.21 -9.01 6.54
C GLY A 254 2.44 -7.96 5.46
N PHE A 255 3.34 -8.27 4.54
CA PHE A 255 3.53 -7.51 3.31
C PHE A 255 2.34 -7.73 2.36
N SER A 256 2.00 -6.71 1.58
CA SER A 256 0.90 -6.80 0.60
C SER A 256 1.26 -7.62 -0.65
N ASN A 257 2.53 -8.00 -0.82
CA ASN A 257 3.02 -8.83 -1.92
C ASN A 257 3.69 -10.13 -1.41
N PRO A 258 2.98 -11.00 -0.68
CA PRO A 258 3.57 -12.12 0.07
C PRO A 258 4.41 -13.07 -0.80
N SER A 259 4.05 -13.25 -2.09
CA SER A 259 4.80 -14.07 -3.03
C SER A 259 6.24 -13.59 -3.27
N PHE A 260 6.51 -12.28 -3.16
CA PHE A 260 7.87 -11.75 -3.26
C PHE A 260 8.76 -12.27 -2.13
N TRP A 261 8.16 -12.47 -0.95
CA TRP A 261 8.77 -12.90 0.29
C TRP A 261 8.80 -14.43 0.47
N SER A 262 8.60 -15.19 -0.61
CA SER A 262 8.84 -16.64 -0.63
C SER A 262 10.29 -16.94 -0.99
N LEU A 263 10.99 -17.67 -0.12
CA LEU A 263 12.39 -18.05 -0.34
C LEU A 263 12.54 -19.06 -1.49
N ASP A 264 11.52 -19.88 -1.75
CA ASP A 264 11.49 -20.85 -2.87
C ASP A 264 11.74 -20.18 -4.23
N ARG A 265 11.32 -18.93 -4.39
CA ARG A 265 11.57 -18.13 -5.60
C ARG A 265 13.06 -17.97 -5.91
N LEU A 266 13.89 -17.91 -4.88
CA LEU A 266 15.33 -17.64 -4.98
C LEU A 266 16.16 -18.91 -4.80
N LEU A 267 15.82 -19.74 -3.81
CA LEU A 267 16.62 -20.89 -3.39
C LEU A 267 15.92 -22.24 -3.58
N GLY A 268 14.72 -22.30 -4.16
CA GLY A 268 13.96 -23.56 -4.32
C GLY A 268 14.64 -24.63 -5.19
N LYS A 269 15.69 -24.27 -5.93
CA LYS A 269 16.54 -25.23 -6.67
C LYS A 269 17.60 -25.92 -5.80
N ALA A 270 17.76 -25.50 -4.55
CA ALA A 270 18.74 -25.99 -3.58
C ALA A 270 18.04 -26.35 -2.26
N PRO A 271 17.39 -27.53 -2.18
CA PRO A 271 16.61 -27.93 -1.01
C PRO A 271 17.39 -27.87 0.31
N GLU A 272 18.70 -28.13 0.27
CA GLU A 272 19.59 -28.05 1.42
C GLU A 272 19.73 -26.62 1.97
N LEU A 273 19.58 -25.58 1.13
CA LEU A 273 19.57 -24.19 1.59
C LEU A 273 18.20 -23.80 2.15
N ILE A 274 17.12 -24.36 1.61
CA ILE A 274 15.77 -24.19 2.16
C ILE A 274 15.69 -24.82 3.56
N GLU A 275 16.18 -26.04 3.74
CA GLU A 275 16.24 -26.72 5.05
C GLU A 275 17.01 -25.87 6.08
N ARG A 276 18.16 -25.30 5.69
CA ARG A 276 18.92 -24.38 6.58
C ARG A 276 18.18 -23.10 6.95
N SER A 277 17.19 -22.69 6.15
CA SER A 277 16.38 -21.50 6.43
C SER A 277 15.21 -21.77 7.39
N GLU A 278 14.90 -23.04 7.67
CA GLU A 278 13.81 -23.43 8.58
C GLU A 278 14.08 -22.99 10.02
N GLU A 279 15.35 -22.86 10.42
CA GLU A 279 15.75 -22.35 11.74
C GLU A 279 15.68 -20.82 11.87
N LEU A 280 15.54 -20.09 10.76
CA LEU A 280 15.47 -18.63 10.78
C LEU A 280 14.11 -18.15 11.28
N SER A 281 14.11 -17.09 12.07
CA SER A 281 12.88 -16.32 12.33
C SER A 281 12.34 -15.68 11.05
N ASP A 282 11.06 -15.31 11.02
CA ASP A 282 10.45 -14.67 9.84
C ASP A 282 11.18 -13.39 9.43
N ARG A 283 11.64 -12.59 10.40
CA ARG A 283 12.45 -11.38 10.11
C ARG A 283 13.78 -11.73 9.46
N GLN A 284 14.47 -12.75 9.94
CA GLN A 284 15.71 -13.22 9.33
C GLN A 284 15.48 -13.78 7.92
N ARG A 285 14.34 -14.44 7.68
CA ARG A 285 13.96 -14.90 6.33
C ARG A 285 13.69 -13.71 5.40
N TYR A 286 12.93 -12.70 5.84
CA TYR A 286 12.74 -11.48 5.06
C TYR A 286 14.06 -10.77 4.76
N ARG A 287 14.96 -10.68 5.75
CA ARG A 287 16.29 -10.09 5.56
C ARG A 287 17.13 -10.88 4.58
N LEU A 288 17.10 -12.22 4.66
CA LEU A 288 17.79 -13.09 3.70
C LEU A 288 17.27 -12.85 2.28
N ILE A 289 15.95 -12.76 2.11
CA ILE A 289 15.32 -12.50 0.80
C ILE A 289 15.75 -11.13 0.27
N GLU A 290 15.70 -10.08 1.10
CA GLU A 290 16.13 -8.72 0.74
C GLU A 290 17.61 -8.69 0.29
N LEU A 291 18.49 -9.44 0.96
CA LEU A 291 19.91 -9.52 0.61
C LEU A 291 20.16 -10.28 -0.71
N LEU A 292 19.34 -11.28 -1.01
CA LEU A 292 19.45 -12.10 -2.22
C LEU A 292 18.71 -11.50 -3.42
N ASP A 293 17.74 -10.61 -3.17
CA ASP A 293 17.00 -9.87 -4.18
C ASP A 293 16.90 -8.38 -3.79
N PRO A 294 17.99 -7.60 -4.02
CA PRO A 294 18.07 -6.20 -3.63
C PRO A 294 17.26 -5.26 -4.56
N GLU A 295 16.38 -5.80 -5.42
CA GLU A 295 15.55 -5.01 -6.34
C GLU A 295 14.34 -4.34 -5.65
N VAL A 296 14.08 -4.67 -4.38
CA VAL A 296 12.99 -4.06 -3.60
C VAL A 296 13.23 -2.57 -3.42
N THR A 297 12.38 -1.76 -4.06
CA THR A 297 12.48 -0.29 -4.00
C THR A 297 11.62 0.31 -2.88
N HIS A 298 10.70 -0.47 -2.32
CA HIS A 298 9.80 -0.05 -1.26
C HIS A 298 9.24 -1.26 -0.52
N TYR A 299 8.81 -1.03 0.72
CA TYR A 299 8.05 -1.95 1.53
C TYR A 299 6.61 -1.47 1.61
N GLU A 300 5.68 -2.36 1.30
CA GLU A 300 4.25 -2.12 1.41
C GLU A 300 3.62 -3.23 2.25
N PHE A 301 2.99 -2.86 3.36
CA PHE A 301 2.54 -3.80 4.38
C PHE A 301 1.38 -3.28 5.21
N PHE A 302 0.77 -4.19 5.96
CA PHE A 302 -0.31 -3.90 6.89
C PHE A 302 0.11 -4.13 8.33
N LEU A 303 -0.31 -3.20 9.19
CA LEU A 303 -0.31 -3.35 10.64
C LEU A 303 -1.75 -3.43 11.15
N GLY A 304 -1.97 -4.11 12.27
CA GLY A 304 -3.29 -4.22 12.90
C GLY A 304 -3.26 -3.86 14.38
N ARG A 305 -4.31 -3.20 14.87
CA ARG A 305 -4.48 -2.98 16.32
C ARG A 305 -5.28 -4.14 16.92
N PRO A 306 -4.73 -4.90 17.88
CA PRO A 306 -5.47 -5.98 18.52
C PRO A 306 -6.77 -5.50 19.19
N PRO A 307 -7.82 -6.36 19.24
CA PRO A 307 -7.85 -7.71 18.70
C PRO A 307 -8.10 -7.74 17.19
N ILE A 308 -7.23 -8.41 16.43
CA ILE A 308 -7.42 -8.71 14.99
C ILE A 308 -7.87 -10.17 14.88
N LYS A 309 -9.15 -10.39 14.55
CA LYS A 309 -9.69 -11.75 14.40
C LYS A 309 -9.35 -12.28 13.02
N LYS A 310 -8.41 -13.22 12.93
CA LYS A 310 -8.08 -13.95 11.70
C LYS A 310 -8.96 -15.21 11.61
N ALA A 311 -9.52 -15.46 10.43
CA ALA A 311 -10.26 -16.67 10.11
C ALA A 311 -9.30 -17.74 9.58
N ASP A 312 -9.56 -19.00 9.96
CA ASP A 312 -8.87 -20.17 9.42
C ASP A 312 -9.89 -21.05 8.68
N TRP A 313 -9.62 -21.27 7.39
CA TRP A 313 -10.45 -22.06 6.48
C TRP A 313 -9.79 -23.40 6.09
N SER A 314 -8.80 -23.84 6.87
CA SER A 314 -8.15 -25.14 6.70
C SER A 314 -9.13 -26.31 6.88
N SER A 315 -10.11 -26.17 7.78
CA SER A 315 -11.17 -27.16 8.00
C SER A 315 -12.21 -27.15 6.87
N ASP A 316 -12.49 -28.32 6.30
CA ASP A 316 -13.56 -28.51 5.30
C ASP A 316 -14.93 -28.14 5.85
N ASP A 317 -15.21 -28.46 7.11
CA ASP A 317 -16.49 -28.13 7.76
C ASP A 317 -16.65 -26.61 7.89
N ALA A 318 -15.59 -25.91 8.32
CA ALA A 318 -15.61 -24.46 8.44
C ALA A 318 -15.80 -23.79 7.06
N LEU A 319 -15.09 -24.27 6.03
CA LEU A 319 -15.21 -23.75 4.67
C LEU A 319 -16.62 -24.01 4.10
N GLN A 320 -17.19 -25.19 4.32
CA GLN A 320 -18.53 -25.54 3.86
C GLN A 320 -19.62 -24.63 4.46
N GLN A 321 -19.46 -24.21 5.71
CA GLN A 321 -20.42 -23.31 6.39
C GLN A 321 -20.18 -21.83 6.08
N ALA A 322 -19.05 -21.46 5.49
CA ALA A 322 -18.77 -20.07 5.12
C ALA A 322 -19.71 -19.61 4.00
N ILE A 323 -20.02 -18.32 3.99
CA ILE A 323 -20.78 -17.68 2.92
C ILE A 323 -19.78 -16.95 2.01
N PRO A 324 -19.60 -17.37 0.75
CA PRO A 324 -18.72 -16.70 -0.19
C PRO A 324 -19.41 -15.52 -0.87
N GLU A 325 -18.63 -14.47 -1.11
CA GLU A 325 -19.03 -13.30 -1.88
C GLU A 325 -17.91 -12.92 -2.83
N LEU A 326 -18.25 -12.41 -4.02
CA LEU A 326 -17.24 -11.92 -4.96
C LEU A 326 -16.38 -10.82 -4.31
N ASN A 327 -15.07 -10.88 -4.54
CA ASN A 327 -14.19 -9.79 -4.16
C ASN A 327 -14.53 -8.54 -5.00
N PRO A 328 -14.76 -7.36 -4.40
CA PRO A 328 -15.08 -6.14 -5.14
C PRO A 328 -13.95 -5.63 -6.03
N CYS A 329 -12.73 -6.15 -5.84
CA CYS A 329 -11.54 -5.83 -6.63
C CYS A 329 -11.24 -6.95 -7.63
N ILE A 330 -12.21 -7.26 -8.49
CA ILE A 330 -12.03 -8.06 -9.71
C ILE A 330 -12.63 -7.30 -10.89
N ASP A 331 -12.09 -7.49 -12.09
CA ASP A 331 -12.61 -6.85 -13.31
C ASP A 331 -12.87 -7.86 -14.42
N GLY A 332 -13.86 -7.57 -15.28
CA GLY A 332 -14.29 -8.44 -16.38
C GLY A 332 -15.36 -9.48 -16.04
N PHE A 333 -15.85 -9.54 -14.80
CA PHE A 333 -17.00 -10.37 -14.42
C PHE A 333 -18.33 -9.64 -14.75
N PRO A 334 -19.38 -10.29 -15.30
CA PRO A 334 -19.52 -11.73 -15.59
C PRO A 334 -18.88 -12.13 -16.93
N GLY A 335 -17.70 -12.71 -16.85
CA GLY A 335 -16.90 -13.24 -17.95
C GLY A 335 -15.98 -14.34 -17.41
N ARG A 336 -15.43 -15.17 -18.30
CA ARG A 336 -14.52 -16.27 -17.90
C ARG A 336 -13.04 -15.89 -17.94
N CYS A 337 -12.70 -14.79 -18.60
CA CYS A 337 -11.39 -14.19 -18.55
C CYS A 337 -11.54 -12.90 -17.75
N ILE A 338 -11.00 -12.89 -16.53
CA ILE A 338 -11.13 -11.79 -15.58
C ILE A 338 -9.75 -11.36 -15.09
N PHE A 339 -9.68 -10.17 -14.51
CA PHE A 339 -8.54 -9.73 -13.72
C PHE A 339 -8.82 -9.96 -12.23
N ASN A 340 -7.86 -10.52 -11.51
CA ASN A 340 -7.93 -10.61 -10.05
C ASN A 340 -7.56 -9.28 -9.37
N HIS A 341 -7.50 -9.27 -8.04
CA HIS A 341 -7.14 -8.09 -7.25
C HIS A 341 -5.80 -7.44 -7.60
N ASP A 342 -4.82 -8.18 -8.13
CA ASP A 342 -3.51 -7.69 -8.56
C ASP A 342 -3.43 -7.52 -10.09
N TYR A 343 -4.57 -7.42 -10.79
CA TYR A 343 -4.68 -7.31 -12.25
C TYR A 343 -4.02 -8.45 -13.02
N GLN A 344 -3.90 -9.63 -12.43
CA GLN A 344 -3.45 -10.83 -13.13
C GLN A 344 -4.62 -11.48 -13.85
N ILE A 345 -4.39 -11.93 -15.09
CA ILE A 345 -5.40 -12.64 -15.88
C ILE A 345 -5.69 -13.99 -15.23
N VAL A 346 -6.97 -14.24 -14.96
CA VAL A 346 -7.49 -15.54 -14.54
C VAL A 346 -8.48 -16.05 -15.57
N ASN A 347 -8.26 -17.29 -16.02
CA ASN A 347 -9.16 -18.00 -16.93
C ASN A 347 -9.97 -19.03 -16.13
N LEU A 348 -11.23 -18.69 -15.83
CA LEU A 348 -12.14 -19.53 -15.09
C LEU A 348 -12.56 -20.76 -15.92
N SER A 349 -12.50 -21.93 -15.29
CA SER A 349 -13.21 -23.12 -15.76
C SER A 349 -14.72 -22.86 -15.79
N ALA A 350 -15.46 -23.76 -16.46
CA ALA A 350 -16.92 -23.63 -16.49
C ALA A 350 -17.54 -23.74 -15.09
N LEU A 351 -16.97 -24.60 -14.23
CA LEU A 351 -17.44 -24.85 -12.88
C LEU A 351 -17.09 -23.68 -11.94
N GLU A 352 -15.86 -23.14 -12.02
CA GLU A 352 -15.49 -21.95 -11.23
C GLU A 352 -16.37 -20.75 -11.61
N PHE A 353 -16.65 -20.56 -12.91
CA PHE A 353 -17.55 -19.51 -13.36
C PHE A 353 -18.97 -19.68 -12.79
N GLU A 354 -19.54 -20.88 -12.87
CA GLU A 354 -20.87 -21.18 -12.32
C GLU A 354 -20.91 -21.00 -10.79
N PHE A 355 -19.83 -21.36 -10.09
CA PHE A 355 -19.69 -21.14 -8.65
C PHE A 355 -19.65 -19.64 -8.32
N LEU A 356 -18.84 -18.86 -9.03
CA LEU A 356 -18.74 -17.40 -8.82
C LEU A 356 -20.05 -16.68 -9.13
N GLN A 357 -20.84 -17.15 -10.11
CA GLN A 357 -22.19 -16.62 -10.37
C GLN A 357 -23.17 -16.81 -9.20
N LYS A 358 -22.89 -17.76 -8.30
CA LYS A 358 -23.70 -18.06 -7.11
C LYS A 358 -23.13 -17.48 -5.82
N CYS A 359 -21.97 -16.81 -5.85
CA CYS A 359 -21.36 -16.13 -4.70
C CYS A 359 -22.08 -14.80 -4.40
N ASP A 360 -23.35 -14.90 -4.00
CA ASP A 360 -24.27 -13.78 -3.80
C ASP A 360 -24.25 -13.20 -2.37
N GLY A 361 -23.41 -13.74 -1.49
CA GLY A 361 -23.33 -13.35 -0.09
C GLY A 361 -24.49 -13.87 0.78
N ASN A 362 -25.32 -14.80 0.29
CA ASN A 362 -26.45 -15.36 1.03
C ASN A 362 -26.39 -16.87 1.22
N SER A 363 -25.85 -17.61 0.24
CA SER A 363 -25.76 -19.07 0.28
C SER A 363 -24.40 -19.52 0.84
N THR A 364 -24.38 -20.57 1.64
CA THR A 364 -23.12 -21.19 2.09
C THR A 364 -22.39 -21.89 0.95
N VAL A 365 -21.08 -22.12 1.10
CA VAL A 365 -20.30 -22.94 0.15
C VAL A 365 -20.97 -24.30 -0.04
N ALA A 366 -21.39 -24.97 1.04
CA ALA A 366 -22.08 -26.26 0.96
C ALA A 366 -23.34 -26.22 0.09
N GLU A 367 -24.18 -25.19 0.25
CA GLU A 367 -25.41 -25.03 -0.53
C GLU A 367 -25.12 -24.77 -2.02
N ILE A 368 -24.09 -23.98 -2.34
CA ILE A 368 -23.68 -23.73 -3.73
C ILE A 368 -23.20 -25.03 -4.38
N LEU A 369 -22.37 -25.81 -3.66
CA LEU A 369 -21.78 -27.06 -4.14
C LEU A 369 -22.80 -28.20 -4.38
N VAL A 370 -24.02 -28.10 -3.83
CA VAL A 370 -25.13 -29.01 -4.20
C VAL A 370 -25.48 -28.88 -5.68
N SER A 371 -25.35 -27.67 -6.24
CA SER A 371 -25.71 -27.38 -7.62
C SER A 371 -24.51 -27.28 -8.57
N VAL A 372 -23.30 -27.01 -8.06
CA VAL A 372 -22.08 -26.86 -8.85
C VAL A 372 -21.07 -27.91 -8.41
N GLN A 373 -20.62 -28.76 -9.33
CA GLN A 373 -19.69 -29.87 -9.05
C GLN A 373 -18.23 -29.40 -8.91
N LEU A 374 -17.99 -28.35 -8.13
CA LEU A 374 -16.66 -27.84 -7.81
C LEU A 374 -16.13 -28.51 -6.52
N SER A 375 -14.85 -28.84 -6.46
CA SER A 375 -14.22 -29.39 -5.25
C SER A 375 -13.90 -28.29 -4.23
N LEU A 376 -13.76 -28.67 -2.95
CA LEU A 376 -13.33 -27.71 -1.92
C LEU A 376 -11.91 -27.18 -2.16
N ASP A 377 -11.03 -27.96 -2.79
CA ASP A 377 -9.68 -27.50 -3.17
C ASP A 377 -9.72 -26.42 -4.25
N GLU A 378 -10.64 -26.54 -5.21
CA GLU A 378 -10.89 -25.47 -6.19
C GLU A 378 -11.48 -24.23 -5.52
N VAL A 379 -12.39 -24.37 -4.54
CA VAL A 379 -12.86 -23.23 -3.74
C VAL A 379 -11.70 -22.56 -3.00
N ARG A 380 -10.79 -23.32 -2.40
CA ARG A 380 -9.57 -22.78 -1.76
C ARG A 380 -8.66 -22.06 -2.76
N SER A 381 -8.57 -22.55 -3.99
CA SER A 381 -7.87 -21.86 -5.06
C SER A 381 -8.48 -20.49 -5.36
N LEU A 382 -9.82 -20.37 -5.41
CA LEU A 382 -10.51 -19.09 -5.60
C LEU A 382 -10.23 -18.10 -4.47
N ILE A 383 -10.18 -18.58 -3.22
CA ILE A 383 -9.80 -17.76 -2.04
C ILE A 383 -8.34 -17.30 -2.14
N LYS A 384 -7.42 -18.21 -2.48
CA LYS A 384 -5.99 -17.89 -2.64
C LYS A 384 -5.75 -16.85 -3.73
N GLN A 385 -6.53 -16.90 -4.80
CA GLN A 385 -6.51 -15.91 -5.89
C GLN A 385 -7.26 -14.61 -5.55
N GLN A 386 -7.85 -14.51 -4.36
CA GLN A 386 -8.66 -13.39 -3.89
C GLN A 386 -9.84 -13.08 -4.81
N LEU A 387 -10.45 -14.09 -5.42
CA LEU A 387 -11.66 -13.92 -6.26
C LEU A 387 -12.94 -13.87 -5.45
N ILE A 388 -12.91 -14.49 -4.27
CA ILE A 388 -14.00 -14.47 -3.29
C ILE A 388 -13.46 -14.08 -1.92
N MET A 389 -14.34 -13.45 -1.14
CA MET A 389 -14.18 -13.24 0.30
C MET A 389 -15.13 -14.19 1.04
N LEU A 390 -14.76 -14.59 2.25
CA LEU A 390 -15.59 -15.46 3.07
C LEU A 390 -16.17 -14.70 4.27
N ILE A 391 -17.43 -14.96 4.56
CA ILE A 391 -18.11 -14.52 5.78
C ILE A 391 -18.31 -15.77 6.64
N PRO A 392 -17.84 -15.79 7.90
CA PRO A 392 -18.17 -16.88 8.80
C PRO A 392 -19.67 -16.89 9.11
N ASP A 393 -20.29 -18.07 9.14
CA ASP A 393 -21.70 -18.21 9.49
C ASP A 393 -22.00 -17.48 10.80
N ALA A 394 -23.06 -16.67 10.84
CA ALA A 394 -23.49 -15.92 12.01
C ALA A 394 -23.70 -16.81 13.25
N LYS A 395 -23.94 -18.12 13.07
CA LYS A 395 -24.02 -19.09 14.18
C LYS A 395 -22.68 -19.36 14.88
N SER A 396 -21.55 -19.10 14.23
CA SER A 396 -20.19 -19.26 14.79
C SER A 396 -19.74 -18.08 15.67
N TYR A 397 -20.45 -16.94 15.63
CA TYR A 397 -20.16 -15.76 16.47
C TYR A 397 -20.80 -15.80 17.87
N ALA A 398 -21.57 -16.86 18.19
CA ALA A 398 -22.30 -16.99 19.45
C ALA A 398 -21.59 -17.85 20.53
N SER A 399 -20.32 -18.21 20.33
CA SER A 399 -19.52 -18.99 21.29
C SER A 399 -18.39 -18.19 21.92
#